data_AF-A0A9X3L5F7-F1
#
_entry.id   AF-A0A9X3L5F7-F1
#
_cell.length_a   1.000
_cell.length_b   1.000
_cell.length_c   1.000
_cell.angle_alpha   90.00
_cell.angle_beta   90.00
_cell.angle_gamma   90.00
#
_symmetry.space_group_name_H-M   'P 1'
#
loop_
_entity.id
_entity.type
_entity.pdbx_description
1 polymer ?
#
loop_
_entity_poly.entity_id
_entity_poly.type
_entity_poly.pdbx_seq_one_letter_code
_entity_poly.pdbx_strand_id
1 'polypeptide(L)'
;MRSNGLLKWLMIPVAILVLFVGIRLFSGGGSTAPPAADNGAQLTPDEMKALGIEGDTPRDTVATLVAQVKQLRAELQTALSDNKSQREENQRLRQRENSIDQRINSALESERSNLRRDQEQAASARQQTEGLLADLQRRLDSIGGRGGGHADLPVGLGLQGGDEAGMEGGVRWVEPEDAQPAEGRNGGRGKAGGMSFPTSFGTAQSTLETTAETVANAGARAAGVKSAKPVYTVPTNSTLMGSVAMTALIGRVPIDGTVNDPYPFKVLVGPDNLTANGIDIPDVAG
;
A
#
# COMPACT_ATOMS: atom_id res chain seq x y z
N MET A 1 -39.14 -4.52 -16.31
CA MET A 1 -38.33 -3.67 -17.21
C MET A 1 -36.90 -3.62 -16.68
N ARG A 2 -36.01 -4.47 -17.20
CA ARG A 2 -34.58 -4.51 -16.80
C ARG A 2 -33.80 -3.64 -17.77
N SER A 3 -33.09 -2.64 -17.25
CA SER A 3 -32.25 -1.76 -18.06
C SER A 3 -30.98 -2.52 -18.49
N ASN A 4 -30.81 -2.70 -19.80
CA ASN A 4 -29.61 -3.33 -20.36
C ASN A 4 -28.41 -2.40 -20.16
N GLY A 5 -27.53 -2.73 -19.21
CA GLY A 5 -26.30 -1.97 -18.91
C GLY A 5 -25.36 -1.84 -20.12
N LEU A 6 -25.49 -2.75 -21.09
CA LEU A 6 -24.72 -2.73 -22.34
C LEU A 6 -25.12 -1.57 -23.27
N LEU A 7 -26.38 -1.13 -23.25
CA LEU A 7 -26.83 0.01 -24.06
C LEU A 7 -26.23 1.34 -23.56
N LYS A 8 -26.05 1.48 -22.23
CA LYS A 8 -25.42 2.68 -21.65
C LYS A 8 -23.97 2.81 -22.08
N TRP A 9 -23.23 1.70 -22.13
CA TRP A 9 -21.85 1.68 -22.59
C TRP A 9 -21.70 1.81 -24.10
N LEU A 10 -22.66 1.30 -24.89
CA LEU A 10 -22.68 1.49 -26.34
C LEU A 10 -23.06 2.93 -26.75
N MET A 11 -23.84 3.65 -25.93
CA MET A 11 -24.21 5.05 -26.20
C MET A 11 -23.04 6.02 -26.11
N ILE A 12 -22.00 5.71 -25.33
CA ILE A 12 -20.82 6.58 -25.15
C ILE A 12 -20.05 6.78 -26.47
N PRO A 13 -19.60 5.72 -27.19
CA PRO A 13 -18.90 5.90 -28.46
C PRO A 13 -19.80 6.48 -29.55
N VAL A 14 -21.10 6.17 -29.54
CA VAL A 14 -22.07 6.74 -30.49
C VAL A 14 -22.25 8.24 -30.26
N ALA A 15 -22.35 8.69 -29.02
CA ALA A 15 -22.44 10.11 -28.68
C ALA A 15 -21.19 10.89 -29.10
N ILE A 16 -19.99 10.30 -28.93
CA ILE A 16 -18.72 10.90 -29.39
C ILE A 16 -18.69 11.03 -30.92
N LEU A 17 -19.18 10.02 -31.64
CA LEU A 17 -19.24 10.04 -33.10
C LEU A 17 -20.21 11.12 -33.61
N VAL A 18 -21.38 11.24 -33.00
CA VAL A 18 -22.36 12.29 -33.33
C VAL A 18 -21.80 13.68 -33.02
N LEU A 19 -21.10 13.84 -31.90
CA LEU A 19 -20.43 15.10 -31.55
C LEU A 19 -19.36 15.47 -32.59
N PHE A 20 -18.55 14.50 -33.01
CA PHE A 20 -17.52 14.70 -34.03
C PHE A 20 -18.11 15.08 -35.39
N VAL A 21 -19.18 14.43 -35.82
CA VAL A 21 -19.89 14.75 -37.06
C VAL A 21 -20.57 16.12 -36.95
N GLY A 22 -21.15 16.47 -35.80
CA GLY A 22 -21.73 17.78 -35.53
C GLY A 22 -20.70 18.91 -35.63
N ILE A 23 -19.51 18.72 -35.04
CA ILE A 23 -18.40 19.67 -35.15
C ILE A 23 -17.93 19.78 -36.61
N ARG A 24 -17.83 18.65 -37.34
CA ARG A 24 -17.39 18.66 -38.74
C ARG A 24 -18.40 19.29 -39.69
N LEU A 25 -19.71 19.15 -39.43
CA LEU A 25 -20.75 19.83 -40.21
C LEU A 25 -20.81 21.34 -39.88
N PHE A 26 -20.62 21.74 -38.62
CA PHE A 26 -20.61 23.15 -38.25
C PHE A 26 -19.31 23.88 -38.63
N SER A 27 -18.19 23.17 -38.76
CA SER A 27 -16.94 23.74 -39.30
C SER A 27 -16.85 23.69 -40.84
N GLY A 28 -17.91 23.26 -41.52
CA GLY A 28 -17.98 23.10 -42.99
C GLY A 28 -18.67 24.24 -43.74
N GLY A 29 -18.71 25.46 -43.20
CA GLY A 29 -19.34 26.61 -43.86
C GLY A 29 -18.48 27.87 -43.79
N GLY A 30 -17.81 28.21 -44.90
CA GLY A 30 -17.12 29.50 -45.04
C GLY A 30 -15.78 29.46 -45.77
N SER A 31 -15.74 28.90 -46.98
CA SER A 31 -14.63 29.16 -47.92
C SER A 31 -15.19 29.83 -49.18
N THR A 32 -15.68 31.06 -49.01
CA THR A 32 -15.70 32.04 -50.10
C THR A 32 -14.38 32.77 -50.06
N ALA A 33 -13.49 32.39 -50.98
CA ALA A 33 -12.35 33.21 -51.35
C ALA A 33 -12.85 34.59 -51.81
N PRO A 34 -12.22 35.70 -51.41
CA PRO A 34 -12.56 37.01 -51.95
C PRO A 34 -12.23 37.05 -53.45
N PRO A 35 -13.05 37.70 -54.29
CA PRO A 35 -12.62 38.02 -55.65
C PRO A 35 -11.42 38.97 -55.55
N ALA A 36 -10.43 38.72 -56.42
CA ALA A 36 -9.24 39.53 -56.55
C ALA A 36 -9.61 41.02 -56.58
N ALA A 37 -9.05 41.79 -55.65
CA ALA A 37 -9.10 43.23 -55.68
C ALA A 37 -8.41 43.72 -56.96
N ASP A 38 -9.11 44.61 -57.67
CA ASP A 38 -8.56 45.45 -58.71
C ASP A 38 -7.23 46.07 -58.27
N ASN A 39 -6.24 45.97 -59.14
CA ASN A 39 -4.98 46.70 -59.04
C ASN A 39 -5.25 48.19 -59.31
N GLY A 40 -5.82 48.88 -58.32
CA GLY A 40 -5.98 50.33 -58.32
C GLY A 40 -4.79 51.01 -57.66
N ALA A 41 -3.91 51.59 -58.48
CA ALA A 41 -2.93 52.62 -58.14
C ALA A 41 -1.91 52.27 -57.02
N GLN A 42 -0.85 51.56 -57.40
CA GLN A 42 0.42 51.67 -56.67
C GLN A 42 0.98 53.08 -56.92
N LEU A 43 1.02 53.90 -55.86
CA LEU A 43 1.74 55.17 -55.86
C LEU A 43 3.20 54.91 -56.23
N THR A 44 3.71 55.71 -57.15
CA THR A 44 5.09 55.54 -57.61
C THR A 44 6.05 55.86 -56.45
N PRO A 45 7.22 55.17 -56.36
CA PRO A 45 8.15 55.31 -55.23
C PRO A 45 8.63 56.74 -54.97
N ASP A 46 8.55 57.62 -55.97
CA ASP A 46 8.87 59.04 -55.86
C ASP A 46 7.76 59.85 -55.16
N GLU A 47 6.50 59.44 -55.26
CA GLU A 47 5.35 60.10 -54.62
C GLU A 47 5.25 59.77 -53.12
N MET A 48 5.60 58.54 -52.73
CA MET A 48 5.66 58.16 -51.31
C MET A 48 6.81 58.85 -50.57
N LYS A 49 7.94 59.07 -51.25
CA LYS A 49 9.09 59.80 -50.71
C LYS A 49 8.80 61.30 -50.50
N ALA A 50 7.92 61.88 -51.32
CA ALA A 50 7.45 63.26 -51.17
C ALA A 50 6.40 63.41 -50.04
N LEU A 51 5.70 62.34 -49.66
CA LEU A 51 4.67 62.36 -48.60
C LEU A 51 5.21 62.11 -47.17
N GLY A 52 6.52 61.89 -46.98
CA GLY A 52 7.12 61.77 -45.65
C GLY A 52 6.66 60.55 -44.83
N ILE A 53 5.98 59.61 -45.47
CA ILE A 53 5.66 58.31 -44.86
C ILE A 53 6.87 57.42 -45.14
N GLU A 54 7.80 57.36 -44.18
CA GLU A 54 8.84 56.32 -44.15
C GLU A 54 8.15 54.96 -43.96
N GLY A 55 7.68 54.39 -45.07
CA GLY A 55 7.38 52.97 -45.13
C GLY A 55 8.68 52.20 -44.97
N ASP A 56 8.64 51.11 -44.19
CA ASP A 56 9.75 50.16 -44.04
C ASP A 56 10.45 49.99 -45.39
N THR A 57 11.77 50.19 -45.41
CA THR A 57 12.48 50.07 -46.67
C THR A 57 12.30 48.64 -47.20
N PRO A 58 12.37 48.41 -48.53
CA PRO A 58 12.34 47.06 -49.08
C PRO A 58 13.42 46.13 -48.49
N ARG A 59 14.46 46.70 -47.87
CA ARG A 59 15.48 45.96 -47.12
C ARG A 59 14.99 45.54 -45.73
N ASP A 60 14.22 46.37 -45.03
CA ASP A 60 13.69 46.09 -43.68
C ASP A 60 12.59 45.02 -43.72
N THR A 61 11.73 45.05 -44.75
CA THR A 61 10.72 44.00 -44.97
C THR A 61 11.34 42.64 -45.29
N VAL A 62 12.40 42.61 -46.13
CA VAL A 62 13.16 41.39 -46.41
C VAL A 62 13.91 40.92 -45.17
N ALA A 63 14.51 41.83 -44.39
CA ALA A 63 15.17 41.48 -43.14
C ALA A 63 14.19 40.83 -42.15
N THR A 64 12.96 41.35 -42.07
CA THR A 64 11.89 40.80 -41.21
C THR A 64 11.44 39.42 -41.67
N LEU A 65 11.22 39.21 -42.98
CA LEU A 65 10.90 37.89 -43.55
C LEU A 65 12.02 36.88 -43.29
N VAL A 66 13.28 37.28 -43.48
CA VAL A 66 14.44 36.43 -43.18
C VAL A 66 14.50 36.11 -41.69
N ALA A 67 14.17 37.05 -40.81
CA ALA A 67 14.09 36.81 -39.37
C ALA A 67 12.98 35.79 -39.03
N GLN A 68 11.78 35.96 -39.60
CA GLN A 68 10.66 35.01 -39.41
C GLN A 68 10.98 33.62 -39.94
N VAL A 69 11.64 33.51 -41.10
CA VAL A 69 12.07 32.21 -41.66
C VAL A 69 13.14 31.57 -40.77
N LYS A 70 14.07 32.35 -40.23
CA LYS A 70 15.07 31.84 -39.27
C LYS A 70 14.39 31.35 -37.98
N GLN A 71 13.39 32.07 -37.48
CA GLN A 71 12.62 31.67 -36.32
C GLN A 71 11.84 30.37 -36.59
N LEU A 72 11.12 30.27 -37.71
CA LEU A 72 10.37 29.08 -38.08
C LEU A 72 11.30 27.87 -38.25
N ARG A 73 12.49 28.07 -38.82
CA ARG A 73 13.51 27.02 -38.91
C ARG A 73 14.00 26.58 -37.53
N ALA A 74 14.20 27.51 -36.60
CA ALA A 74 14.59 27.19 -35.23
C ALA A 74 13.48 26.41 -34.51
N GLU A 75 12.23 26.82 -34.65
CA GLU A 75 11.06 26.13 -34.07
C GLU A 75 10.90 24.72 -34.65
N LEU A 76 11.06 24.54 -35.97
CA LEU A 76 11.05 23.22 -36.59
C LEU A 76 12.19 22.34 -36.10
N GLN A 77 13.40 22.90 -35.95
CA GLN A 77 14.53 22.16 -35.42
C GLN A 77 14.30 21.72 -33.97
N THR A 78 13.76 22.59 -33.13
CA THR A 78 13.37 22.28 -31.75
C THR A 78 12.26 21.22 -31.70
N ALA A 79 11.21 21.36 -32.51
CA ALA A 79 10.12 20.39 -32.56
C ALA A 79 10.61 19.00 -33.01
N LEU A 80 11.56 18.95 -33.96
CA LEU A 80 12.17 17.69 -34.38
C LEU A 80 13.04 17.06 -33.29
N SER A 81 13.81 17.86 -32.54
CA SER A 81 14.61 17.36 -31.41
C SER A 81 13.71 16.86 -30.28
N ASP A 82 12.62 17.57 -29.98
CA ASP A 82 11.65 17.19 -28.95
C ASP A 82 10.89 15.92 -29.35
N ASN A 83 10.50 15.80 -30.62
CA ASN A 83 9.87 14.57 -31.09
C ASN A 83 10.82 13.36 -30.97
N LYS A 84 12.12 13.57 -31.23
CA LYS A 84 13.13 12.53 -31.07
C LYS A 84 13.29 12.14 -29.59
N SER A 85 13.41 13.11 -28.68
CA SER A 85 13.54 12.84 -27.24
C SER A 85 12.30 12.15 -26.68
N GLN A 86 11.09 12.58 -27.08
CA GLN A 86 9.83 11.93 -26.72
C GLN A 86 9.74 10.49 -27.22
N ARG A 87 10.27 10.19 -28.41
CA ARG A 87 10.34 8.82 -28.93
C ARG A 87 11.30 7.96 -28.11
N GLU A 88 12.46 8.48 -27.74
CA GLU A 88 13.42 7.77 -26.88
C GLU A 88 12.84 7.52 -25.49
N GLU A 89 12.12 8.48 -24.92
CA GLU A 89 11.42 8.31 -23.64
C GLU A 89 10.31 7.26 -23.73
N ASN A 90 9.48 7.29 -24.77
CA ASN A 90 8.48 6.25 -25.01
C ASN A 90 9.11 4.85 -25.13
N GLN A 91 10.25 4.72 -25.80
CA GLN A 91 10.96 3.45 -25.88
C GLN A 91 11.47 3.00 -24.51
N ARG A 92 12.02 3.92 -23.70
CA ARG A 92 12.44 3.64 -22.33
C ARG A 92 11.27 3.23 -21.43
N LEU A 93 10.12 3.88 -21.56
CA LEU A 93 8.91 3.53 -20.82
C LEU A 93 8.43 2.13 -21.17
N ARG A 94 8.38 1.77 -22.46
CA ARG A 94 8.04 0.41 -22.89
C ARG A 94 9.02 -0.65 -22.38
N GLN A 95 10.32 -0.34 -22.35
CA GLN A 95 11.32 -1.25 -21.76
C GLN A 95 11.09 -1.43 -20.25
N ARG A 96 10.74 -0.34 -19.54
CA ARG A 96 10.40 -0.41 -18.12
C ARG A 96 9.13 -1.21 -17.87
N GLU A 97 8.08 -1.00 -18.65
CA GLU A 97 6.82 -1.76 -18.61
C GLU A 97 7.10 -3.26 -18.74
N ASN A 98 7.84 -3.67 -19.77
CA ASN A 98 8.22 -5.07 -19.96
C ASN A 98 9.02 -5.63 -18.76
N SER A 99 9.91 -4.83 -18.17
CA SER A 99 10.68 -5.24 -16.99
C SER A 99 9.82 -5.39 -15.74
N ILE A 100 8.78 -4.56 -15.61
CA ILE A 100 7.82 -4.60 -14.50
C ILE A 100 6.93 -5.84 -14.67
N ASP A 101 6.42 -6.10 -15.87
CA ASP A 101 5.61 -7.29 -16.16
C ASP A 101 6.36 -8.58 -15.85
N GLN A 102 7.66 -8.66 -16.21
CA GLN A 102 8.50 -9.81 -15.85
C GLN A 102 8.63 -9.99 -14.34
N ARG A 103 8.85 -8.89 -13.60
CA ARG A 103 8.94 -8.91 -12.13
C ARG A 103 7.61 -9.32 -11.49
N ILE A 104 6.49 -8.78 -11.97
CA ILE A 104 5.16 -9.13 -11.48
C ILE A 104 4.88 -10.62 -11.72
N ASN A 105 5.15 -11.13 -12.93
CA ASN A 105 4.95 -12.55 -13.22
C ASN A 105 5.84 -13.44 -12.33
N SER A 106 7.10 -13.05 -12.09
CA SER A 106 7.98 -13.81 -11.17
C SER A 106 7.51 -13.78 -9.71
N ALA A 107 6.99 -12.64 -9.25
CA ALA A 107 6.47 -12.49 -7.89
C ALA A 107 5.14 -13.24 -7.71
N LEU A 108 4.28 -13.21 -8.73
CA LEU A 108 3.02 -13.94 -8.72
C LEU A 108 3.26 -15.46 -8.75
N GLU A 109 4.21 -15.94 -9.54
CA GLU A 109 4.55 -17.36 -9.57
C GLU A 109 5.17 -17.82 -8.24
N SER A 110 6.05 -17.00 -7.64
CA SER A 110 6.61 -17.32 -6.32
C SER A 110 5.53 -17.33 -5.24
N GLU A 111 4.61 -16.37 -5.23
CA GLU A 111 3.47 -16.35 -4.30
C GLU A 111 2.57 -17.56 -4.49
N ARG A 112 2.23 -17.93 -5.74
CA ARG A 112 1.45 -19.13 -6.04
C ARG A 112 2.16 -20.40 -5.57
N SER A 113 3.48 -20.48 -5.75
CA SER A 113 4.28 -21.61 -5.27
C SER A 113 4.29 -21.71 -3.74
N ASN A 114 4.32 -20.56 -3.04
CA ASN A 114 4.24 -20.51 -1.58
C ASN A 114 2.87 -20.96 -1.11
N LEU A 115 1.80 -20.44 -1.72
CA LEU A 115 0.44 -20.78 -1.35
C LEU A 115 0.15 -22.29 -1.54
N ARG A 116 0.69 -22.90 -2.61
CA ARG A 116 0.59 -24.35 -2.83
C ARG A 116 1.33 -25.14 -1.74
N ARG A 117 2.56 -24.74 -1.40
CA ARG A 117 3.32 -25.39 -0.32
C ARG A 117 2.62 -25.28 1.02
N ASP A 118 2.05 -24.12 1.34
CA ASP A 118 1.30 -23.91 2.58
C ASP A 118 0.03 -24.78 2.62
N GLN A 119 -0.68 -24.89 1.50
CA GLN A 119 -1.83 -25.80 1.40
C GLN A 119 -1.43 -27.27 1.57
N GLU A 120 -0.33 -27.71 0.97
CA GLU A 120 0.19 -29.07 1.11
C GLU A 120 0.67 -29.37 2.54
N GLN A 121 1.31 -28.40 3.19
CA GLN A 121 1.70 -28.50 4.60
C GLN A 121 0.48 -28.56 5.53
N ALA A 122 -0.53 -27.72 5.28
CA ALA A 122 -1.77 -27.76 6.05
C ALA A 122 -2.53 -29.08 5.84
N ALA A 123 -2.57 -29.60 4.62
CA ALA A 123 -3.21 -30.88 4.31
C ALA A 123 -2.46 -32.06 4.97
N SER A 124 -1.13 -32.09 4.89
CA SER A 124 -0.33 -33.13 5.53
C SER A 124 -0.39 -33.05 7.06
N ALA A 125 -0.38 -31.84 7.64
CA ALA A 125 -0.59 -31.64 9.08
C ALA A 125 -1.97 -32.17 9.51
N ARG A 126 -3.03 -31.88 8.74
CA ARG A 126 -4.38 -32.43 9.02
C ARG A 126 -4.37 -33.96 9.01
N GLN A 127 -3.80 -34.58 7.98
CA GLN A 127 -3.70 -36.05 7.91
C GLN A 127 -2.91 -36.65 9.07
N GLN A 128 -1.81 -36.01 9.49
CA GLN A 128 -1.04 -36.43 10.65
C GLN A 128 -1.87 -36.32 11.94
N THR A 129 -2.59 -35.21 12.13
CA THR A 129 -3.46 -35.04 13.30
C THR A 129 -4.58 -36.08 13.33
N GLU A 130 -5.25 -36.34 12.20
CA GLU A 130 -6.28 -37.39 12.12
C GLU A 130 -5.72 -38.78 12.45
N GLY A 131 -4.50 -39.08 11.99
CA GLY A 131 -3.80 -40.31 12.35
C GLY A 131 -3.49 -40.44 13.84
N LEU A 132 -3.03 -39.35 14.47
CA LEU A 132 -2.77 -39.29 15.91
C LEU A 132 -4.07 -39.43 16.72
N LEU A 133 -5.16 -38.76 16.30
CA LEU A 133 -6.46 -38.90 16.95
C LEU A 133 -6.98 -40.34 16.86
N ALA A 134 -6.82 -41.01 15.71
CA ALA A 134 -7.18 -42.41 15.55
C ALA A 134 -6.30 -43.36 16.40
N ASP A 135 -5.03 -43.03 16.65
CA ASP A 135 -4.19 -43.80 17.59
C ASP A 135 -4.60 -43.56 19.05
N LEU A 136 -4.89 -42.31 19.42
CA LEU A 136 -5.42 -41.96 20.75
C LEU A 136 -6.74 -42.67 21.03
N GLN A 137 -7.66 -42.70 20.07
CA GLN A 137 -8.93 -43.41 20.20
C GLN A 137 -8.69 -44.91 20.46
N ARG A 138 -7.80 -45.56 19.69
CA ARG A 138 -7.46 -46.98 19.88
C ARG A 138 -6.83 -47.25 21.24
N ARG A 139 -5.93 -46.39 21.71
CA ARG A 139 -5.33 -46.49 23.05
C ARG A 139 -6.39 -46.33 24.13
N LEU A 140 -7.28 -45.36 23.99
CA LEU A 140 -8.36 -45.11 24.94
C LEU A 140 -9.33 -46.30 25.00
N ASP A 141 -9.72 -46.86 23.85
CA ASP A 141 -10.56 -48.06 23.76
C ASP A 141 -9.86 -49.29 24.38
N SER A 142 -8.54 -49.42 24.24
CA SER A 142 -7.76 -50.50 24.86
C SER A 142 -7.65 -50.40 26.39
N ILE A 143 -7.79 -49.18 26.94
CA ILE A 143 -7.82 -48.91 28.37
C ILE A 143 -9.26 -49.06 28.90
N GLY A 144 -10.24 -48.49 28.20
CA GLY A 144 -11.67 -48.55 28.56
C GLY A 144 -12.30 -49.94 28.39
N GLY A 145 -11.75 -50.79 27.52
CA GLY A 145 -12.18 -52.17 27.35
C GLY A 145 -11.72 -53.13 28.45
N ARG A 146 -10.82 -52.72 29.36
CA ARG A 146 -10.45 -53.50 30.56
C ARG A 146 -11.37 -53.15 31.71
N GLY A 147 -12.63 -53.55 31.57
CA GLY A 147 -13.52 -53.67 32.72
C GLY A 147 -13.02 -54.80 33.63
N GLY A 148 -12.45 -54.42 34.78
CA GLY A 148 -12.27 -55.32 35.92
C GLY A 148 -10.82 -55.60 36.33
N GLY A 149 -10.37 -54.87 37.35
CA GLY A 149 -9.28 -55.29 38.22
C GLY A 149 -7.88 -54.91 37.75
N HIS A 150 -7.12 -54.28 38.64
CA HIS A 150 -5.71 -53.87 38.50
C HIS A 150 -5.51 -52.51 37.82
N ALA A 151 -5.65 -51.47 38.64
CA ALA A 151 -5.12 -50.13 38.39
C ALA A 151 -3.59 -50.14 38.55
N ASP A 152 -2.87 -50.62 37.54
CA ASP A 152 -1.46 -50.24 37.35
C ASP A 152 -1.46 -48.93 36.54
N LEU A 153 -1.58 -47.81 37.24
CA LEU A 153 -1.28 -46.51 36.66
C LEU A 153 0.22 -46.50 36.30
N PRO A 154 0.60 -46.11 35.07
CA PRO A 154 1.99 -46.14 34.64
C PRO A 154 2.85 -45.20 35.52
N VAL A 155 3.93 -45.75 36.06
CA VAL A 155 4.93 -45.04 36.85
C VAL A 155 5.57 -43.97 35.96
N GLY A 156 5.31 -42.70 36.27
CA GLY A 156 5.77 -41.57 35.46
C GLY A 156 4.96 -40.28 35.61
N LEU A 157 3.84 -40.33 36.34
CA LEU A 157 3.03 -39.14 36.66
C LEU A 157 3.45 -38.43 37.97
N GLY A 158 4.53 -38.89 38.64
CA GLY A 158 5.11 -38.20 39.80
C GLY A 158 4.24 -38.14 41.06
N LEU A 159 3.09 -38.84 41.08
CA LEU A 159 2.21 -38.87 42.25
C LEU A 159 2.72 -39.93 43.24
N GLN A 160 3.10 -39.51 44.44
CA GLN A 160 3.49 -40.40 45.53
C GLN A 160 2.23 -40.81 46.31
N GLY A 161 2.16 -42.05 46.81
CA GLY A 161 1.01 -42.50 47.62
C GLY A 161 0.79 -41.58 48.82
N GLY A 162 -0.36 -40.88 48.86
CA GLY A 162 -0.64 -39.81 49.80
C GLY A 162 -1.07 -38.49 49.15
N ASP A 163 -0.82 -38.30 47.85
CA ASP A 163 -1.30 -37.14 47.09
C ASP A 163 -2.83 -37.17 46.87
N GLU A 164 -3.49 -38.30 47.12
CA GLU A 164 -4.95 -38.41 47.10
C GLU A 164 -5.66 -37.55 48.17
N ALA A 165 -4.98 -37.17 49.26
CA ALA A 165 -5.60 -36.44 50.37
C ALA A 165 -5.85 -34.95 50.08
N GLY A 166 -5.27 -34.41 49.01
CA GLY A 166 -5.42 -33.00 48.60
C GLY A 166 -6.29 -32.76 47.37
N MET A 167 -6.83 -33.82 46.75
CA MET A 167 -7.60 -33.75 45.50
C MET A 167 -9.10 -33.50 45.73
N GLU A 168 -9.48 -32.69 46.72
CA GLU A 168 -10.83 -32.13 46.77
C GLU A 168 -11.00 -31.05 45.67
N GLY A 169 -11.33 -31.49 44.46
CA GLY A 169 -12.18 -30.77 43.50
C GLY A 169 -11.81 -29.34 43.07
N GLY A 170 -10.59 -28.86 43.30
CA GLY A 170 -10.17 -27.50 42.97
C GLY A 170 -9.00 -27.48 41.98
N VAL A 171 -9.05 -26.55 41.02
CA VAL A 171 -7.94 -26.29 40.09
C VAL A 171 -6.73 -25.84 40.89
N ARG A 172 -5.67 -26.65 40.95
CA ARG A 172 -4.42 -26.32 41.63
C ARG A 172 -3.46 -25.69 40.63
N TRP A 173 -3.15 -24.41 40.85
CA TRP A 173 -2.08 -23.73 40.11
C TRP A 173 -0.73 -24.34 40.49
N VAL A 174 0.05 -24.70 39.47
CA VAL A 174 1.45 -25.12 39.60
C VAL A 174 2.31 -23.97 39.11
N GLU A 175 3.22 -23.52 39.96
CA GLU A 175 4.12 -22.40 39.68
C GLU A 175 5.13 -22.78 38.57
N PRO A 176 5.32 -21.97 37.52
CA PRO A 176 6.36 -22.19 36.52
C PRO A 176 7.75 -22.12 37.17
N GLU A 177 8.68 -22.99 36.78
CA GLU A 177 10.05 -23.00 37.33
C GLU A 177 10.86 -21.73 36.98
N ASP A 178 10.43 -20.99 35.96
CA ASP A 178 11.07 -19.75 35.47
C ASP A 178 10.42 -18.46 36.01
N ALA A 179 9.46 -18.57 36.92
CA ALA A 179 8.77 -17.40 37.50
C ALA A 179 9.69 -16.57 38.42
N GLN A 180 9.78 -15.26 38.17
CA GLN A 180 10.54 -14.32 39.02
C GLN A 180 9.61 -13.40 39.84
N PRO A 181 10.00 -13.01 41.07
CA PRO A 181 9.21 -12.10 41.91
C PRO A 181 9.24 -10.67 41.36
N ALA A 182 8.07 -10.04 41.22
CA ALA A 182 7.97 -8.64 40.79
C ALA A 182 8.42 -7.68 41.91
N GLU A 183 9.61 -7.10 41.76
CA GLU A 183 10.16 -6.09 42.67
C GLU A 183 9.52 -4.70 42.43
N GLY A 184 8.39 -4.46 43.10
CA GLY A 184 7.99 -3.20 43.73
C GLY A 184 7.82 -1.89 42.92
N ARG A 185 6.57 -1.39 42.87
CA ARG A 185 6.21 -0.09 43.47
C ARG A 185 4.69 -0.02 43.69
N ASN A 186 4.30 0.14 44.95
CA ASN A 186 2.92 0.28 45.47
C ASN A 186 2.22 -1.02 45.89
N GLY A 187 2.60 -1.48 47.09
CA GLY A 187 1.75 -2.37 47.89
C GLY A 187 0.56 -1.58 48.44
N GLY A 188 -0.67 -2.06 48.16
CA GLY A 188 -1.85 -1.47 48.78
C GLY A 188 -3.20 -1.83 48.19
N ARG A 189 -3.48 -3.13 47.98
CA ARG A 189 -4.79 -3.85 48.04
C ARG A 189 -4.86 -4.94 46.96
N GLY A 190 -5.02 -6.20 47.38
CA GLY A 190 -5.50 -7.28 46.50
C GLY A 190 -4.54 -8.44 46.17
N LYS A 191 -3.59 -8.76 47.04
CA LYS A 191 -2.95 -10.06 47.35
C LYS A 191 -3.00 -11.23 46.32
N ALA A 192 -2.61 -11.00 45.07
CA ALA A 192 -1.99 -12.01 44.20
C ALA A 192 -0.58 -11.49 43.89
N GLY A 193 0.43 -12.10 44.50
CA GLY A 193 1.83 -11.69 44.31
C GLY A 193 2.16 -11.77 42.81
N GLY A 194 2.51 -10.63 42.21
CA GLY A 194 2.76 -10.53 40.78
C GLY A 194 3.98 -11.36 40.39
N MET A 195 3.74 -12.41 39.61
CA MET A 195 4.80 -13.11 38.89
C MET A 195 5.18 -12.28 37.67
N SER A 196 6.47 -12.19 37.37
CA SER A 196 6.97 -11.66 36.11
C SER A 196 7.72 -12.75 35.37
N PHE A 197 7.43 -12.90 34.07
CA PHE A 197 8.23 -13.72 33.18
C PHE A 197 9.50 -12.96 32.79
N PRO A 198 10.63 -13.67 32.56
CA PRO A 198 11.83 -13.05 32.01
C PRO A 198 11.53 -12.55 30.59
N THR A 199 11.49 -11.22 30.42
CA THR A 199 11.20 -10.57 29.12
C THR A 199 12.41 -10.48 28.19
N SER A 200 13.55 -11.08 28.56
CA SER A 200 14.76 -11.13 27.73
C SER A 200 15.12 -12.56 27.34
N PHE A 201 15.15 -12.83 26.04
CA PHE A 201 15.64 -14.08 25.47
C PHE A 201 17.17 -14.09 25.49
N GLY A 202 17.79 -14.19 26.68
CA GLY A 202 19.24 -14.12 26.93
C GLY A 202 20.18 -14.23 25.71
N THR A 203 20.67 -15.44 25.40
CA THR A 203 21.68 -15.65 24.34
C THR A 203 21.21 -15.31 22.92
N ALA A 204 19.89 -15.39 22.67
CA ALA A 204 19.29 -15.03 21.38
C ALA A 204 19.19 -13.51 21.19
N GLN A 205 19.13 -12.76 22.28
CA GLN A 205 19.20 -11.30 22.27
C GLN A 205 20.62 -10.88 21.85
N SER A 206 21.66 -11.45 22.48
CA SER A 206 23.06 -11.15 22.15
C SER A 206 23.43 -11.38 20.67
N THR A 207 22.85 -12.40 20.02
CA THR A 207 23.07 -12.62 18.58
C THR A 207 22.38 -11.56 17.72
N LEU A 208 21.19 -11.09 18.12
CA LEU A 208 20.49 -9.99 17.48
C LEU A 208 21.21 -8.65 17.68
N GLU A 209 21.69 -8.33 18.89
CA GLU A 209 22.50 -7.13 19.12
C GLU A 209 23.80 -7.17 18.33
N THR A 210 24.51 -8.30 18.32
CA THR A 210 25.74 -8.45 17.53
C THR A 210 25.48 -8.23 16.04
N THR A 211 24.35 -8.73 15.54
CA THR A 211 23.92 -8.57 14.14
C THR A 211 23.54 -7.11 13.85
N ALA A 212 22.78 -6.47 14.75
CA ALA A 212 22.40 -5.07 14.64
C ALA A 212 23.62 -4.14 14.68
N GLU A 213 24.58 -4.42 15.57
CA GLU A 213 25.85 -3.68 15.66
C GLU A 213 26.73 -3.88 14.41
N THR A 214 26.79 -5.09 13.85
CA THR A 214 27.54 -5.31 12.60
C THR A 214 26.92 -4.58 11.42
N VAL A 215 25.59 -4.57 11.31
CA VAL A 215 24.88 -3.81 10.27
C VAL A 215 25.03 -2.31 10.48
N ALA A 216 24.88 -1.82 11.72
CA ALA A 216 25.06 -0.41 12.04
C ALA A 216 26.50 0.06 11.80
N ASN A 217 27.50 -0.75 12.18
CA ASN A 217 28.92 -0.45 11.92
C ASN A 217 29.27 -0.53 10.43
N ALA A 218 28.69 -1.46 9.68
CA ALA A 218 28.84 -1.52 8.23
C ALA A 218 28.23 -0.28 7.56
N GLY A 219 27.04 0.13 7.98
CA GLY A 219 26.40 1.37 7.51
C GLY A 219 27.17 2.63 7.90
N ALA A 220 27.69 2.70 9.13
CA ALA A 220 28.50 3.80 9.62
C ALA A 220 29.83 3.94 8.85
N ARG A 221 30.50 2.81 8.55
CA ARG A 221 31.71 2.78 7.70
C ARG A 221 31.42 3.19 6.26
N ALA A 222 30.29 2.74 5.69
CA ALA A 222 29.88 3.14 4.35
C ALA A 222 29.51 4.63 4.26
N ALA A 223 28.95 5.20 5.32
CA ALA A 223 28.56 6.61 5.40
C ALA A 223 29.67 7.54 5.96
N GLY A 224 30.82 7.01 6.37
CA GLY A 224 31.95 7.78 6.91
C GLY A 224 31.70 8.41 8.29
N VAL A 225 30.69 7.95 9.04
CA VAL A 225 30.29 8.52 10.33
C VAL A 225 30.73 7.60 11.47
N LYS A 226 31.21 8.14 12.60
CA LYS A 226 31.81 7.34 13.69
C LYS A 226 30.78 6.58 14.54
N SER A 227 29.52 6.98 14.54
CA SER A 227 28.43 6.34 15.29
C SER A 227 27.09 6.68 14.63
N ALA A 228 26.24 5.66 14.47
CA ALA A 228 24.90 5.80 13.89
C ALA A 228 23.85 5.81 15.00
N LYS A 229 22.97 6.82 15.02
CA LYS A 229 21.82 6.87 15.95
C LYS A 229 20.66 6.08 15.34
N PRO A 230 20.13 5.05 16.02
CA PRO A 230 18.98 4.32 15.50
C PRO A 230 17.73 5.21 15.56
N VAL A 231 17.04 5.35 14.43
CA VAL A 231 15.76 6.05 14.31
C VAL A 231 14.78 5.12 13.61
N TYR A 232 13.60 4.96 14.18
CA TYR A 232 12.50 4.26 13.52
C TYR A 232 11.79 5.24 12.59
N THR A 233 11.67 4.88 11.31
CA THR A 233 10.96 5.66 10.31
C THR A 233 9.73 4.90 9.83
N VAL A 234 8.62 5.62 9.63
CA VAL A 234 7.41 5.06 9.03
C VAL A 234 7.40 5.45 7.54
N PRO A 235 7.33 4.48 6.62
CA PRO A 235 7.26 4.76 5.18
C PRO A 235 6.02 5.59 4.79
N THR A 236 6.16 6.36 3.71
CA THR A 236 5.00 7.01 3.08
C THR A 236 4.04 5.93 2.58
N ASN A 237 2.75 6.06 2.92
CA ASN A 237 1.65 5.09 2.71
C ASN A 237 1.57 3.91 3.69
N SER A 238 2.26 3.94 4.83
CA SER A 238 1.99 2.97 5.89
C SER A 238 0.57 3.13 6.44
N THR A 239 -0.19 2.03 6.48
CA THR A 239 -1.50 1.97 7.13
C THR A 239 -1.31 1.41 8.53
N LEU A 240 -1.60 2.20 9.56
CA LEU A 240 -1.47 1.79 10.95
C LEU A 240 -2.68 0.91 11.33
N MET A 241 -2.46 -0.40 11.41
CA MET A 241 -3.50 -1.38 11.75
C MET A 241 -3.44 -1.70 13.25
N GLY A 242 -4.54 -1.47 13.97
CA GLY A 242 -4.60 -1.67 15.43
C GLY A 242 -4.35 -0.42 16.28
N SER A 243 -4.22 0.77 15.67
CA SER A 243 -4.22 2.03 16.41
C SER A 243 -5.58 2.24 17.09
N VAL A 244 -5.58 2.27 18.41
CA VAL A 244 -6.79 2.46 19.21
C VAL A 244 -7.07 3.96 19.32
N ALA A 245 -7.85 4.49 18.38
CA ALA A 245 -8.45 5.81 18.55
C ALA A 245 -9.69 5.67 19.47
N MET A 246 -9.65 6.24 20.67
CA MET A 246 -10.83 6.28 21.55
C MET A 246 -11.94 7.08 20.86
N THR A 247 -12.97 6.40 20.35
CA THR A 247 -14.15 7.04 19.74
C THR A 247 -15.40 6.62 20.51
N ALA A 248 -16.06 7.56 21.17
CA ALA A 248 -17.37 7.33 21.79
C ALA A 248 -18.43 7.24 20.68
N LEU A 249 -18.97 6.05 20.45
CA LEU A 249 -20.00 5.83 19.42
C LEU A 249 -21.39 6.18 19.97
N ILE A 250 -22.00 7.26 19.46
CA ILE A 250 -23.43 7.56 19.69
C ILE A 250 -24.23 7.06 18.47
N GLY A 251 -25.17 6.12 18.70
CA GLY A 251 -26.09 5.60 17.66
C GLY A 251 -27.04 4.51 18.18
N ARG A 252 -28.25 4.39 17.60
CA ARG A 252 -29.31 3.46 18.03
C ARG A 252 -28.90 1.99 17.85
N VAL A 253 -29.08 1.17 18.88
CA VAL A 253 -28.84 -0.28 18.84
C VAL A 253 -29.94 -0.97 18.01
N PRO A 254 -29.61 -1.74 16.97
CA PRO A 254 -30.60 -2.46 16.17
C PRO A 254 -31.26 -3.60 16.96
N ILE A 255 -32.56 -3.79 16.72
CA ILE A 255 -33.33 -4.94 17.21
C ILE A 255 -33.59 -5.85 16.00
N ASP A 256 -33.37 -7.15 16.14
CA ASP A 256 -33.57 -8.18 15.10
C ASP A 256 -32.70 -8.07 13.83
N GLY A 257 -31.51 -7.48 13.96
CA GLY A 257 -30.44 -7.63 12.95
C GLY A 257 -30.57 -6.75 11.70
N THR A 258 -31.63 -5.95 11.56
CA THR A 258 -31.76 -4.98 10.46
C THR A 258 -31.86 -3.54 10.98
N VAL A 259 -30.86 -2.72 10.67
CA VAL A 259 -30.90 -1.27 10.90
C VAL A 259 -31.75 -0.63 9.80
N ASN A 260 -32.91 -0.08 10.15
CA ASN A 260 -33.77 0.63 9.20
C ASN A 260 -33.30 2.09 9.09
N ASP A 261 -32.97 2.53 7.87
CA ASP A 261 -32.44 3.86 7.50
C ASP A 261 -31.14 4.31 8.23
N PRO A 262 -29.97 3.72 7.90
CA PRO A 262 -28.70 4.19 8.42
C PRO A 262 -28.34 5.56 7.84
N TYR A 263 -28.11 6.55 8.71
CA TYR A 263 -27.60 7.86 8.29
C TYR A 263 -26.07 7.81 8.19
N PRO A 264 -25.47 8.00 6.99
CA PRO A 264 -24.02 7.96 6.88
C PRO A 264 -23.42 9.23 7.48
N PHE A 265 -22.51 9.06 8.45
CA PHE A 265 -21.63 10.12 8.91
C PHE A 265 -20.18 9.69 8.74
N LYS A 266 -19.31 10.67 8.57
CA LYS A 266 -17.86 10.46 8.45
C LYS A 266 -17.19 11.13 9.63
N VAL A 267 -16.42 10.37 10.40
CA VAL A 267 -15.57 10.90 11.48
C VAL A 267 -14.15 10.94 10.96
N LEU A 268 -13.53 12.12 11.05
CA LEU A 268 -12.12 12.32 10.77
C LEU A 268 -11.40 12.41 12.12
N VAL A 269 -10.36 11.61 12.31
CA VAL A 269 -9.63 11.52 13.57
C VAL A 269 -8.29 12.25 13.40
N GLY A 270 -8.11 13.32 14.19
CA GLY A 270 -6.92 14.17 14.09
C GLY A 270 -5.61 13.46 14.50
N PRO A 271 -4.46 14.00 14.06
CA PRO A 271 -3.10 13.47 14.32
C PRO A 271 -2.85 13.18 15.81
N ASP A 272 -3.31 14.09 16.68
CA ASP A 272 -3.12 14.01 18.14
C ASP A 272 -3.72 12.75 18.78
N ASN A 273 -4.71 12.14 18.14
CA ASN A 273 -5.33 10.90 18.62
C ASN A 273 -4.68 9.64 18.02
N LEU A 274 -3.87 9.78 16.97
CA LEU A 274 -3.21 8.68 16.27
C LEU A 274 -1.81 8.39 16.82
N THR A 275 -1.20 9.35 17.52
CA THR A 275 0.11 9.16 18.14
C THR A 275 -0.02 8.89 19.64
N ALA A 276 0.25 7.65 20.04
CA ALA A 276 0.36 7.33 21.45
C ALA A 276 1.62 7.97 22.03
N ASN A 277 1.49 8.67 23.16
CA ASN A 277 2.55 9.28 23.96
C ASN A 277 3.00 10.72 23.60
N GLY A 278 2.17 11.50 22.89
CA GLY A 278 2.40 12.94 22.72
C GLY A 278 3.58 13.29 21.79
N ILE A 279 3.98 12.36 20.93
CA ILE A 279 4.98 12.58 19.89
C ILE A 279 4.22 12.98 18.62
N ASP A 280 4.44 14.21 18.15
CA ASP A 280 3.87 14.68 16.89
C ASP A 280 4.68 14.13 15.69
N ILE A 281 3.97 13.57 14.71
CA ILE A 281 4.55 13.07 13.47
C ILE A 281 3.88 13.82 12.32
N PRO A 282 4.63 14.64 11.56
CA PRO A 282 4.04 15.40 10.46
C PRO A 282 3.43 14.48 9.40
N ASP A 283 2.33 14.93 8.79
CA ASP A 283 1.58 14.27 7.70
C ASP A 283 0.82 12.97 8.07
N VAL A 284 0.58 12.70 9.36
CA VAL A 284 -0.25 11.57 9.82
C VAL A 284 -1.69 12.03 10.10
N ALA A 285 -2.66 11.63 9.28
CA ALA A 285 -4.09 11.94 9.47
C ALA A 285 -4.99 10.77 9.07
N GLY A 286 -6.16 10.62 9.73
CA GLY A 286 -7.09 9.48 9.56
C GLY A 286 -8.55 9.88 9.39
#